data_AF-A0A2N2QTL8-F1
#
_entry.id   AF-A0A2N2QTL8-F1
#
_cell.length_a   1.000
_cell.length_b   1.000
_cell.length_c   1.000
_cell.angle_alpha   90.00
_cell.angle_beta   90.00
_cell.angle_gamma   90.00
#
_symmetry.space_group_name_H-M   'P 1'
#
loop_
_entity.id
_entity.type
_entity.pdbx_description
1 polymer ?
#
loop_
_entity_poly.entity_id
_entity_poly.type
_entity_poly.pdbx_seq_one_letter_code
_entity_poly.pdbx_strand_id
1 'polypeptide(L)'
;MAADIPEEDLAETRAALAPTLAATAAILPWLTKDRPARFDAALNQRWIEAGRELARAWSTRSANAGDVVRPAVFALYGVALDSHDADCLALGEALASATDRLEGGPPPAHLIAAMSAAIECFDDVMGLEHKAFPLRARHFARRLTAAVEQPTNHQRSSLIDRLFAAEVGERLQLMREALNALPPDAVMLKSAAAQIAEQAELIELFGLMDQARQLAWRIDATTDLEHPATRAAIENDLTRISEGVAVIDPL
;
A
#
# COMPACT_ATOMS: atom_id res chain seq x y z
N MET A 1 37.57 22.27 41.62
CA MET A 1 37.84 21.26 42.65
C MET A 1 37.46 19.91 42.09
N ALA A 2 38.44 19.16 41.57
CA ALA A 2 38.27 17.75 41.25
C ALA A 2 38.63 16.96 42.51
N ALA A 3 37.76 16.05 42.95
CA ALA A 3 38.05 15.17 44.07
C ALA A 3 39.13 14.16 43.64
N ASP A 4 40.26 14.19 44.34
CA ASP A 4 41.33 13.21 44.18
C ASP A 4 40.81 11.88 44.74
N ILE A 5 40.58 10.89 43.88
CA ILE A 5 40.10 9.57 44.30
C ILE A 5 41.34 8.78 44.76
N PRO A 6 41.39 8.29 46.02
CA PRO A 6 42.54 7.55 46.53
C PRO A 6 42.83 6.31 45.68
N GLU A 7 44.10 6.11 45.32
CA GLU A 7 44.56 4.95 44.52
C GLU A 7 44.24 3.59 45.19
N GLU A 8 44.18 3.56 46.52
CA GLU A 8 43.80 2.39 47.31
C GLU A 8 42.35 1.95 47.06
N ASP A 9 41.40 2.90 46.94
CA ASP A 9 40.00 2.59 46.66
C ASP A 9 39.83 1.95 45.27
N LEU A 10 40.69 2.32 44.31
CA LEU A 10 40.70 1.73 42.97
C LEU A 10 41.31 0.32 42.95
N ALA A 11 42.32 0.06 43.78
CA ALA A 11 42.92 -1.26 43.90
C ALA A 11 41.96 -2.24 44.60
N GLU A 12 41.28 -1.79 45.65
CA GLU A 12 40.31 -2.60 46.40
C GLU A 12 39.07 -2.90 45.56
N THR A 13 38.54 -1.92 44.82
CA THR A 13 37.44 -2.15 43.87
C THR A 13 37.84 -3.07 42.72
N ARG A 14 39.07 -2.98 42.20
CA ARG A 14 39.58 -3.95 41.20
C ARG A 14 39.69 -5.36 41.76
N ALA A 15 40.17 -5.51 43.00
CA ALA A 15 40.27 -6.81 43.66
C ALA A 15 38.87 -7.41 43.93
N ALA A 16 37.91 -6.58 44.35
CA ALA A 16 36.52 -7.00 44.56
C ALA A 16 35.81 -7.41 43.25
N LEU A 17 36.14 -6.76 42.13
CA LEU A 17 35.56 -7.06 40.81
C LEU A 17 36.28 -8.17 40.04
N ALA A 18 37.52 -8.49 40.40
CA ALA A 18 38.32 -9.55 39.77
C ALA A 18 37.60 -10.90 39.61
N PRO A 19 36.89 -11.46 40.61
CA PRO A 19 36.15 -12.71 40.44
C PRO A 19 35.01 -12.60 39.43
N THR A 20 34.30 -11.47 39.39
CA THR A 20 33.20 -11.23 38.43
C THR A 20 33.75 -11.05 37.00
N LEU A 21 34.87 -10.34 36.85
CA LEU A 21 35.53 -10.18 35.56
C LEU A 21 36.09 -11.51 35.05
N ALA A 22 36.68 -12.33 35.93
CA ALA A 22 37.17 -13.66 35.59
C ALA A 22 36.01 -14.59 35.19
N ALA A 23 34.88 -14.56 35.91
CA ALA A 23 33.69 -15.32 35.57
C ALA A 23 33.08 -14.86 34.24
N THR A 24 33.04 -13.56 33.97
CA THR A 24 32.57 -13.00 32.70
C THR A 24 33.48 -13.43 31.55
N ALA A 25 34.80 -13.31 31.73
CA ALA A 25 35.79 -13.75 30.75
C ALA A 25 35.72 -15.26 30.47
N ALA A 26 35.40 -16.08 31.47
CA ALA A 26 35.21 -17.52 31.30
C ALA A 26 33.94 -17.87 30.48
N ILE A 27 32.94 -17.00 30.45
CA ILE A 27 31.68 -17.21 29.70
C ILE A 27 31.76 -16.63 28.28
N LEU A 28 32.61 -15.63 28.02
CA LEU A 28 32.77 -15.02 26.69
C LEU A 28 32.97 -16.05 25.55
N PRO A 29 33.81 -17.09 25.67
CA PRO A 29 33.98 -18.11 24.63
C PRO A 29 32.72 -18.95 24.36
N TRP A 30 31.79 -19.03 25.33
CA TRP A 30 30.52 -19.76 25.20
C TRP A 30 29.42 -18.90 24.59
N LEU A 31 29.50 -17.57 24.75
CA LEU A 31 28.66 -16.60 24.07
C LEU A 31 29.01 -16.47 22.59
N THR A 32 30.29 -16.64 22.24
CA THR A 32 30.80 -16.49 20.86
C THR A 32 30.92 -17.81 20.09
N LYS A 33 30.13 -18.84 20.42
CA LYS A 33 30.05 -20.01 19.54
C LYS A 33 29.42 -19.57 18.22
N ASP A 34 30.27 -19.24 17.25
CA ASP A 34 29.87 -18.93 15.89
C ASP A 34 29.02 -20.09 15.38
N ARG A 35 27.75 -19.78 15.14
CA ARG A 35 26.85 -20.73 14.50
C ARG A 35 27.48 -21.06 13.15
N PRO A 36 27.63 -22.35 12.78
CA PRO A 36 28.14 -22.69 11.47
C PRO A 36 27.28 -22.00 10.41
N ALA A 37 27.94 -21.36 9.44
CA ALA A 37 27.27 -20.71 8.32
C ALA A 37 26.33 -21.70 7.65
N ARG A 38 25.11 -21.25 7.36
CA ARG A 38 24.10 -22.10 6.72
C ARG A 38 24.41 -22.29 5.24
N PHE A 39 25.02 -21.29 4.62
CA PHE A 39 25.33 -21.21 3.21
C PHE A 39 26.84 -21.04 2.99
N ASP A 40 27.30 -21.49 1.83
CA ASP A 40 28.66 -21.20 1.38
C ASP A 40 28.88 -19.68 1.25
N ALA A 41 30.07 -19.20 1.62
CA ALA A 41 30.37 -17.78 1.64
C ALA A 41 30.32 -17.14 0.24
N ALA A 42 30.73 -17.87 -0.80
CA ALA A 42 30.67 -17.37 -2.17
C ALA A 42 29.22 -17.30 -2.67
N LEU A 43 28.38 -18.26 -2.27
CA LEU A 43 26.94 -18.21 -2.55
C LEU A 43 26.27 -17.00 -1.87
N ASN A 44 26.54 -16.76 -0.59
CA ASN A 44 25.97 -15.62 0.13
C ASN A 44 26.43 -14.28 -0.46
N GLN A 45 27.70 -14.19 -0.88
CA GLN A 45 28.22 -13.00 -1.53
C GLN A 45 27.53 -12.73 -2.87
N ARG A 46 27.35 -13.76 -3.71
CA ARG A 46 26.57 -13.66 -4.96
C ARG A 46 25.14 -13.21 -4.72
N TRP A 47 24.50 -13.69 -3.65
CA TRP A 47 23.16 -13.26 -3.27
C TRP A 47 23.10 -11.77 -2.94
N ILE A 48 24.02 -11.29 -2.12
CA ILE A 48 24.11 -9.88 -1.73
C ILE A 48 24.34 -8.99 -2.96
N GLU A 49 25.24 -9.40 -3.86
CA GLU A 49 25.53 -8.67 -5.10
C GLU A 49 24.32 -8.60 -6.03
N ALA A 50 23.66 -9.74 -6.28
CA ALA A 50 22.45 -9.81 -7.10
C ALA A 50 21.31 -9.00 -6.47
N GLY A 51 21.16 -9.05 -5.14
CA GLY A 51 20.18 -8.29 -4.39
C GLY A 51 20.36 -6.77 -4.51
N ARG A 52 21.60 -6.29 -4.38
CA ARG A 52 21.94 -4.87 -4.58
C ARG A 52 21.70 -4.39 -6.01
N GLU A 53 22.05 -5.21 -6.99
CA GLU A 53 21.81 -4.88 -8.39
C GLU A 53 20.31 -4.81 -8.68
N LEU A 54 19.52 -5.73 -8.13
CA LEU A 54 18.06 -5.66 -8.22
C LEU A 54 17.49 -4.39 -7.56
N ALA A 55 17.97 -4.00 -6.38
CA ALA A 55 17.56 -2.75 -5.74
C ALA A 55 17.90 -1.51 -6.58
N ARG A 56 19.08 -1.50 -7.21
CA ARG A 56 19.49 -0.43 -8.14
C ARG A 56 18.61 -0.39 -9.39
N ALA A 57 18.37 -1.54 -10.03
CA ALA A 57 17.50 -1.65 -11.20
C ALA A 57 16.08 -1.17 -10.86
N TRP A 58 15.56 -1.55 -9.68
CA TRP A 58 14.22 -1.15 -9.23
C TRP A 58 14.08 0.35 -8.98
N SER A 59 15.09 0.98 -8.36
CA SER A 59 15.07 2.42 -8.08
C SER A 59 15.20 3.30 -9.33
N THR A 60 15.87 2.80 -10.36
CA THR A 60 16.11 3.53 -11.62
C THR A 60 15.09 3.20 -12.72
N ARG A 61 14.09 2.35 -12.44
CA ARG A 61 13.11 1.85 -13.41
C ARG A 61 12.31 2.93 -14.14
N SER A 62 12.10 4.10 -13.52
CA SER A 62 11.36 5.22 -14.14
C SER A 62 12.23 6.09 -15.04
N ALA A 63 13.55 6.07 -14.85
CA ALA A 63 14.51 6.88 -15.59
C ALA A 63 15.15 6.14 -16.77
N ASN A 64 15.14 4.80 -16.75
CA ASN A 64 15.76 3.96 -17.77
C ASN A 64 14.72 3.48 -18.80
N ALA A 65 14.99 3.72 -20.08
CA ALA A 65 14.16 3.26 -21.19
C ALA A 65 14.33 1.75 -21.51
N GLY A 66 15.31 1.08 -20.89
CA GLY A 66 15.51 -0.36 -20.99
C GLY A 66 14.96 -1.07 -19.75
N ASP A 67 14.29 -2.21 -19.95
CA ASP A 67 13.85 -3.07 -18.85
C ASP A 67 15.07 -3.75 -18.20
N VAL A 68 15.65 -3.06 -17.22
CA VAL A 68 16.77 -3.53 -16.41
C VAL A 68 16.32 -4.36 -15.20
N VAL A 69 15.04 -4.35 -14.87
CA VAL A 69 14.50 -5.04 -13.68
C VAL A 69 14.48 -6.54 -13.94
N ARG A 70 13.98 -6.96 -15.10
CA ARG A 70 13.90 -8.39 -15.43
C ARG A 70 15.25 -9.11 -15.40
N PRO A 71 16.31 -8.64 -16.08
CA PRO A 71 17.62 -9.27 -15.99
C PRO A 71 18.13 -9.41 -14.56
N ALA A 72 17.92 -8.39 -13.70
CA ALA A 72 18.34 -8.42 -12.31
C ALA A 72 17.55 -9.45 -11.48
N VAL A 73 16.23 -9.59 -11.73
CA VAL A 73 15.41 -10.63 -11.09
C VAL A 73 15.87 -12.02 -11.50
N PHE A 74 16.13 -12.26 -12.78
CA PHE A 74 16.64 -13.56 -13.24
C PHE A 74 18.04 -13.88 -12.72
N ALA A 75 18.92 -12.88 -12.58
CA ALA A 75 20.22 -13.07 -11.95
C ALA A 75 20.08 -13.52 -10.48
N LEU A 76 19.19 -12.88 -9.71
CA LEU A 76 18.90 -13.28 -8.33
C LEU A 76 18.26 -14.68 -8.27
N TYR A 77 17.33 -14.99 -9.19
CA TYR A 77 16.70 -16.30 -9.26
C TYR A 77 17.70 -17.42 -9.58
N GLY A 78 18.70 -17.15 -10.42
CA GLY A 78 19.83 -18.06 -10.64
C GLY A 78 20.60 -18.38 -9.35
N VAL A 79 20.85 -17.39 -8.50
CA VAL A 79 21.47 -17.62 -7.18
C VAL A 79 20.54 -18.41 -6.24
N ALA A 80 19.23 -18.16 -6.31
CA ALA A 80 18.23 -18.92 -5.55
C ALA A 80 18.19 -20.41 -5.93
N LEU A 81 18.39 -20.74 -7.20
CA LEU A 81 18.51 -22.14 -7.66
C LEU A 81 19.78 -22.80 -7.08
N ASP A 82 20.91 -22.10 -7.13
CA ASP A 82 22.19 -22.62 -6.62
C ASP A 82 22.19 -22.81 -5.09
N SER A 83 21.30 -22.13 -4.36
CA SER A 83 21.22 -22.25 -2.89
C SER A 83 20.59 -23.55 -2.41
N HIS A 84 19.87 -24.25 -3.28
CA HIS A 84 19.10 -25.46 -2.95
C HIS A 84 18.15 -25.27 -1.75
N ASP A 85 17.74 -24.03 -1.48
CA ASP A 85 16.88 -23.67 -0.36
C ASP A 85 15.47 -23.30 -0.83
N ALA A 86 14.47 -23.98 -0.28
CA ALA A 86 13.08 -23.81 -0.71
C ALA A 86 12.55 -22.38 -0.53
N ASP A 87 13.00 -21.68 0.53
CA ASP A 87 12.54 -20.31 0.80
C ASP A 87 13.17 -19.31 -0.20
N CYS A 88 14.43 -19.53 -0.59
CA CYS A 88 15.09 -18.76 -1.65
C CYS A 88 14.40 -18.98 -3.00
N LEU A 89 14.14 -20.25 -3.36
CA LEU A 89 13.52 -20.62 -4.62
C LEU A 89 12.12 -20.00 -4.75
N ALA A 90 11.28 -20.17 -3.72
CA ALA A 90 9.93 -19.62 -3.71
C ALA A 90 9.91 -18.08 -3.83
N LEU A 91 10.86 -17.39 -3.19
CA LEU A 91 10.99 -15.94 -3.32
C LEU A 91 11.41 -15.53 -4.74
N GLY A 92 12.37 -16.23 -5.33
CA GLY A 92 12.81 -15.97 -6.70
C GLY A 92 11.70 -16.20 -7.74
N GLU A 93 10.94 -17.28 -7.60
CA GLU A 93 9.77 -17.58 -8.46
C GLU A 93 8.68 -16.51 -8.35
N ALA A 94 8.38 -16.09 -7.12
CA ALA A 94 7.38 -15.05 -6.88
C ALA A 94 7.80 -13.70 -7.48
N LEU A 95 9.10 -13.35 -7.41
CA LEU A 95 9.64 -12.15 -8.05
C LEU A 95 9.61 -12.24 -9.57
N ALA A 96 9.99 -13.38 -10.16
CA ALA A 96 9.92 -13.59 -11.60
C ALA A 96 8.47 -13.44 -12.11
N SER A 97 7.52 -14.08 -11.42
CA SER A 97 6.09 -13.99 -11.73
C SER A 97 5.55 -12.57 -11.60
N ALA A 98 5.97 -11.83 -10.56
CA ALA A 98 5.61 -10.43 -10.38
C ALA A 98 6.21 -9.53 -11.47
N THR A 99 7.39 -9.86 -11.96
CA THR A 99 8.07 -9.12 -13.03
C THR A 99 7.37 -9.30 -14.37
N ASP A 100 6.87 -10.49 -14.68
CA ASP A 100 6.09 -10.73 -15.91
C ASP A 100 4.83 -9.86 -15.97
N ARG A 101 4.23 -9.55 -14.81
CA ARG A 101 3.09 -8.63 -14.73
C ARG A 101 3.46 -7.16 -14.99
N LEU A 102 4.73 -6.77 -14.90
CA LEU A 102 5.18 -5.40 -15.21
C LEU A 102 5.20 -5.12 -16.72
N GLU A 103 5.30 -6.16 -17.56
CA GLU A 103 5.42 -5.99 -19.00
C GLU A 103 4.08 -5.85 -19.74
N GLY A 104 2.99 -6.28 -19.10
CA GLY A 104 1.66 -6.31 -19.72
C GLY A 104 0.95 -4.96 -19.80
N GLY A 105 1.58 -3.86 -19.38
CA GLY A 105 0.98 -2.53 -19.28
C GLY A 105 1.36 -1.82 -17.97
N PRO A 106 0.72 -0.67 -17.63
CA PRO A 106 1.00 0.03 -16.38
C PRO A 106 0.69 -0.88 -15.18
N PRO A 107 1.68 -1.21 -14.33
CA PRO A 107 1.48 -2.15 -13.24
C PRO A 107 0.60 -1.55 -12.14
N PRO A 108 -0.26 -2.34 -11.49
CA PRO A 108 -1.13 -1.83 -10.44
C PRO A 108 -0.32 -1.44 -9.19
N ALA A 109 -0.81 -0.44 -8.46
CA ALA A 109 -0.11 0.13 -7.30
C ALA A 109 0.22 -0.91 -6.21
N HIS A 110 -0.67 -1.88 -5.98
CA HIS A 110 -0.44 -2.95 -4.99
C HIS A 110 0.74 -3.86 -5.38
N LEU A 111 0.93 -4.14 -6.69
CA LEU A 111 2.05 -4.93 -7.19
C LEU A 111 3.36 -4.15 -7.03
N ILE A 112 3.38 -2.86 -7.39
CA ILE A 112 4.55 -1.98 -7.18
C ILE A 112 4.92 -1.92 -5.69
N ALA A 113 3.93 -1.83 -4.80
CA ALA A 113 4.15 -1.82 -3.36
C ALA A 113 4.68 -3.17 -2.85
N ALA A 114 4.17 -4.30 -3.36
CA ALA A 114 4.66 -5.63 -3.04
C ALA A 114 6.12 -5.83 -3.47
N MET A 115 6.47 -5.45 -4.70
CA MET A 115 7.83 -5.53 -5.22
C MET A 115 8.79 -4.62 -4.48
N SER A 116 8.42 -3.37 -4.22
CA SER A 116 9.28 -2.43 -3.48
C SER A 116 9.66 -2.98 -2.10
N ALA A 117 8.69 -3.45 -1.33
CA ALA A 117 8.98 -3.97 0.01
C ALA A 117 9.81 -5.27 -0.01
N ALA A 118 9.60 -6.14 -1.01
CA ALA A 118 10.40 -7.33 -1.17
C ALA A 118 11.86 -6.99 -1.52
N ILE A 119 12.06 -6.05 -2.45
CA ILE A 119 13.37 -5.66 -2.95
C ILE A 119 14.19 -4.90 -1.91
N GLU A 120 13.55 -4.08 -1.08
CA GLU A 120 14.21 -3.40 0.05
C GLU A 120 14.85 -4.39 1.04
N CYS A 121 14.34 -5.63 1.12
CA CYS A 121 14.89 -6.64 2.02
C CYS A 121 16.18 -7.31 1.52
N PHE A 122 16.61 -7.01 0.28
CA PHE A 122 17.86 -7.53 -0.28
C PHE A 122 19.08 -6.66 0.01
N ASP A 123 18.91 -5.43 0.49
CA ASP A 123 20.03 -4.57 0.89
C ASP A 123 20.49 -4.86 2.33
N ASP A 124 20.72 -6.15 2.62
CA ASP A 124 21.18 -6.63 3.92
C ASP A 124 22.60 -7.18 3.79
N VAL A 125 23.53 -6.66 4.59
CA VAL A 125 24.95 -7.06 4.55
C VAL A 125 25.14 -8.54 4.91
N MET A 126 24.21 -9.13 5.68
CA MET A 126 24.27 -10.55 6.04
C MET A 126 23.65 -11.47 4.97
N GLY A 127 22.89 -10.92 4.02
CA GLY A 127 22.27 -11.69 2.95
C GLY A 127 21.42 -12.86 3.45
N LEU A 128 21.73 -14.05 2.94
CA LEU A 128 21.08 -15.32 3.30
C LEU A 128 21.33 -15.75 4.75
N GLU A 129 22.44 -15.31 5.36
CA GLU A 129 22.79 -15.62 6.75
C GLU A 129 22.02 -14.79 7.78
N HIS A 130 21.24 -13.79 7.32
CA HIS A 130 20.44 -13.00 8.24
C HIS A 130 19.41 -13.90 8.96
N LYS A 131 19.35 -13.81 10.31
CA LYS A 131 18.51 -14.70 11.14
C LYS A 131 17.03 -14.70 10.74
N ALA A 132 16.51 -13.56 10.31
CA ALA A 132 15.13 -13.40 9.88
C ALA A 132 14.90 -13.71 8.39
N PHE A 133 15.94 -14.02 7.62
CA PHE A 133 15.84 -14.23 6.18
C PHE A 133 14.74 -15.23 5.78
N PRO A 134 14.62 -16.44 6.38
CA PRO A 134 13.61 -17.42 5.96
C PRO A 134 12.18 -16.92 6.18
N LEU A 135 11.95 -16.22 7.29
CA LEU A 135 10.64 -15.63 7.60
C LEU A 135 10.30 -14.51 6.62
N ARG A 136 11.27 -13.63 6.32
CA ARG A 136 11.11 -12.57 5.32
C ARG A 136 10.83 -13.16 3.94
N ALA A 137 11.62 -14.13 3.49
CA ALA A 137 11.47 -14.77 2.19
C ALA A 137 10.07 -15.36 2.01
N ARG A 138 9.58 -16.15 2.98
CA ARG A 138 8.21 -16.70 2.96
C ARG A 138 7.14 -15.62 2.94
N HIS A 139 7.31 -14.57 3.76
CA HIS A 139 6.35 -13.48 3.84
C HIS A 139 6.25 -12.75 2.49
N PHE A 140 7.38 -12.37 1.91
CA PHE A 140 7.41 -11.65 0.64
C PHE A 140 6.99 -12.51 -0.55
N ALA A 141 7.41 -13.78 -0.60
CA ALA A 141 6.94 -14.71 -1.63
C ALA A 141 5.41 -14.79 -1.64
N ARG A 142 4.79 -15.04 -0.48
CA ARG A 142 3.33 -15.11 -0.35
C ARG A 142 2.65 -13.80 -0.77
N ARG A 143 3.21 -12.67 -0.34
CA ARG A 143 2.65 -11.35 -0.63
C ARG A 143 2.75 -11.01 -2.13
N LEU A 144 3.86 -11.37 -2.78
CA LEU A 144 4.06 -11.20 -4.22
C LEU A 144 3.09 -12.10 -5.01
N THR A 145 2.97 -13.37 -4.66
CA THR A 145 2.00 -14.29 -5.28
C THR A 145 0.57 -13.74 -5.17
N ALA A 146 0.15 -13.31 -3.96
CA ALA A 146 -1.17 -12.72 -3.76
C ALA A 146 -1.37 -11.44 -4.60
N ALA A 147 -0.35 -10.59 -4.72
CA ALA A 147 -0.42 -9.39 -5.55
C ALA A 147 -0.52 -9.72 -7.05
N VAL A 148 0.10 -10.79 -7.51
CA VAL A 148 0.00 -11.26 -8.90
C VAL A 148 -1.38 -11.84 -9.20
N GLU A 149 -1.97 -12.56 -8.25
CA GLU A 149 -3.30 -13.18 -8.39
C GLU A 149 -4.45 -12.18 -8.23
N GLN A 150 -4.21 -11.03 -7.60
CA GLN A 150 -5.21 -9.99 -7.45
C GLN A 150 -5.66 -9.49 -8.84
N PRO A 151 -6.98 -9.47 -9.12
CA PRO A 151 -7.48 -8.93 -10.36
C PRO A 151 -7.09 -7.45 -10.45
N THR A 152 -6.64 -7.01 -11.63
CA THR A 152 -6.29 -5.62 -11.95
C THR A 152 -7.49 -4.67 -11.92
N ASN A 153 -8.67 -5.16 -11.54
CA ASN A 153 -9.82 -4.31 -11.28
C ASN A 153 -9.38 -3.23 -10.31
N HIS A 154 -9.49 -1.98 -10.76
CA HIS A 154 -9.46 -0.81 -9.90
C HIS A 154 -10.49 -1.07 -8.81
N GLN A 155 -10.04 -1.62 -7.66
CA GLN A 155 -10.91 -1.79 -6.51
C GLN A 155 -11.12 -0.39 -5.98
N ARG A 156 -12.11 0.29 -6.56
CA ARG A 156 -12.71 1.51 -6.03
C ARG A 156 -12.94 1.24 -4.54
N SER A 157 -12.35 2.09 -3.71
CA SER A 157 -12.32 1.85 -2.27
C SER A 157 -13.75 1.76 -1.76
N SER A 158 -14.14 0.62 -1.19
CA SER A 158 -15.47 0.44 -0.61
C SER A 158 -15.73 1.37 0.57
N LEU A 159 -14.68 1.96 1.16
CA LEU A 159 -14.83 3.04 2.14
C LEU A 159 -15.22 4.35 1.46
N ILE A 160 -14.59 4.68 0.32
CA ILE A 160 -14.92 5.90 -0.45
C ILE A 160 -16.36 5.80 -0.98
N ASP A 161 -16.75 4.64 -1.49
CA ASP A 161 -18.12 4.39 -1.97
C ASP A 161 -19.17 4.60 -0.89
N ARG A 162 -18.93 4.07 0.32
CA ARG A 162 -19.83 4.24 1.47
C ARG A 162 -19.92 5.68 1.94
N LEU A 163 -18.79 6.38 2.02
CA LEU A 163 -18.76 7.80 2.41
C LEU A 163 -19.52 8.66 1.39
N PHE A 164 -19.27 8.42 0.10
CA PHE A 164 -19.99 9.10 -0.97
C PHE A 164 -21.50 8.80 -0.91
N ALA A 165 -21.89 7.54 -0.75
CA ALA A 165 -23.30 7.16 -0.68
C ALA A 165 -24.04 7.80 0.50
N ALA A 166 -23.42 7.82 1.68
CA ALA A 166 -23.96 8.49 2.86
C ALA A 166 -24.12 10.01 2.63
N GLU A 167 -23.10 10.67 2.11
CA GLU A 167 -23.10 12.11 1.87
C GLU A 167 -24.14 12.53 0.82
N VAL A 168 -24.26 11.76 -0.27
CA VAL A 168 -25.30 12.00 -1.28
C VAL A 168 -26.69 11.71 -0.72
N GLY A 169 -26.85 10.67 0.11
CA GLY A 169 -28.11 10.37 0.79
C GLY A 169 -28.61 11.53 1.65
N GLU A 170 -27.74 12.10 2.48
CA GLU A 170 -28.04 13.29 3.29
C GLU A 170 -28.38 14.50 2.41
N ARG A 171 -27.61 14.75 1.35
CA ARG A 171 -27.91 15.86 0.41
C ARG A 171 -29.26 15.67 -0.29
N LEU A 172 -29.60 14.47 -0.75
CA LEU A 172 -30.88 14.19 -1.38
C LEU A 172 -32.05 14.44 -0.43
N GLN A 173 -31.89 14.13 0.86
CA GLN A 173 -32.89 14.47 1.87
C GLN A 173 -33.06 15.99 2.00
N LEU A 174 -31.97 16.74 2.13
CA LEU A 174 -32.03 18.19 2.19
C LEU A 174 -32.64 18.80 0.92
N MET A 175 -32.35 18.24 -0.26
CA MET A 175 -32.92 18.68 -1.53
C MET A 175 -34.44 18.48 -1.55
N ARG A 176 -34.95 17.34 -1.04
CA ARG A 176 -36.39 17.12 -0.89
C ARG A 176 -37.02 18.13 0.08
N GLU A 177 -36.33 18.47 1.17
CA GLU A 177 -36.79 19.52 2.10
C GLU A 177 -36.85 20.89 1.41
N ALA A 178 -35.83 21.25 0.64
CA ALA A 178 -35.78 22.49 -0.15
C ALA A 178 -36.88 22.55 -1.22
N LEU A 179 -37.21 21.43 -1.86
CA LEU A 179 -38.32 21.34 -2.81
C LEU A 179 -39.69 21.50 -2.14
N ASN A 180 -39.79 21.15 -0.86
CA ASN A 180 -41.02 21.22 -0.07
C ASN A 180 -41.17 22.53 0.74
N ALA A 181 -40.13 23.37 0.77
CA ALA A 181 -40.18 24.69 1.40
C ALA A 181 -41.17 25.63 0.69
N LEU A 182 -41.64 26.65 1.41
CA LEU A 182 -42.49 27.73 0.86
C LEU A 182 -41.78 29.08 1.01
N PRO A 183 -41.27 29.70 -0.08
CA PRO A 183 -41.17 29.14 -1.44
C PRO A 183 -40.08 28.06 -1.56
N PRO A 184 -40.11 27.20 -2.60
CA PRO A 184 -39.06 26.23 -2.85
C PRO A 184 -37.70 26.89 -3.10
N ASP A 185 -36.63 26.31 -2.56
CA ASP A 185 -35.27 26.87 -2.69
C ASP A 185 -34.56 26.35 -3.94
N ALA A 186 -34.73 27.07 -5.05
CA ALA A 186 -34.10 26.77 -6.34
C ALA A 186 -32.57 26.81 -6.29
N VAL A 187 -31.99 27.70 -5.49
CA VAL A 187 -30.54 27.92 -5.43
C VAL A 187 -29.88 26.75 -4.72
N MET A 188 -30.47 26.33 -3.60
CA MET A 188 -30.05 25.15 -2.86
C MET A 188 -30.14 23.90 -3.74
N LEU A 189 -31.30 23.65 -4.37
CA LEU A 189 -31.48 22.48 -5.23
C LEU A 189 -30.44 22.42 -6.36
N LYS A 190 -30.22 23.55 -7.05
CA LYS A 190 -29.26 23.61 -8.15
C LYS A 190 -27.83 23.38 -7.68
N SER A 191 -27.43 24.04 -6.59
CA SER A 191 -26.06 23.94 -6.07
C SER A 191 -25.76 22.55 -5.51
N ALA A 192 -26.71 21.93 -4.81
CA ALA A 192 -26.59 20.57 -4.30
C ALA A 192 -26.47 19.56 -5.45
N ALA A 193 -27.29 19.68 -6.50
CA ALA A 193 -27.19 18.81 -7.67
C ALA A 193 -25.82 18.95 -8.39
N ALA A 194 -25.31 20.18 -8.52
CA ALA A 194 -23.99 20.42 -9.11
C ALA A 194 -22.86 19.83 -8.26
N GLN A 195 -22.94 19.93 -6.93
CA GLN A 195 -21.95 19.31 -6.02
C GLN A 195 -21.95 17.79 -6.12
N ILE A 196 -23.12 17.15 -6.18
CA ILE A 196 -23.22 15.70 -6.37
C ILE A 196 -22.55 15.29 -7.69
N ALA A 197 -22.74 16.07 -8.77
CA ALA A 197 -22.09 15.80 -10.04
C ALA A 197 -20.56 15.90 -9.97
N GLU A 198 -20.03 16.94 -9.34
CA GLU A 198 -18.58 17.13 -9.15
C GLU A 198 -17.98 16.00 -8.31
N GLN A 199 -18.64 15.63 -7.22
CA GLN A 199 -18.19 14.51 -6.38
C GLN A 199 -18.23 13.18 -7.12
N ALA A 200 -19.29 12.92 -7.89
CA ALA A 200 -19.42 11.71 -8.71
C ALA A 200 -18.33 11.63 -9.80
N GLU A 201 -17.93 12.77 -10.37
CA GLU A 201 -16.84 12.86 -11.35
C GLU A 201 -15.49 12.47 -10.73
N LEU A 202 -15.19 12.95 -9.51
CA LEU A 202 -13.94 12.63 -8.81
C LEU A 202 -13.75 11.14 -8.51
N ILE A 203 -14.85 10.38 -8.42
CA ILE A 203 -14.84 8.94 -8.15
C ILE A 203 -15.32 8.12 -9.37
N GLU A 204 -15.33 8.74 -10.55
CA GLU A 204 -15.58 8.10 -11.86
C GLU A 204 -16.96 7.42 -11.97
N LEU A 205 -17.96 7.93 -11.23
CA LEU A 205 -19.35 7.51 -11.30
C LEU A 205 -20.11 8.28 -12.37
N PHE A 206 -19.70 8.13 -13.63
CA PHE A 206 -20.18 8.94 -14.75
C PHE A 206 -21.71 8.88 -14.94
N GLY A 207 -22.35 7.73 -14.66
CA GLY A 207 -23.80 7.60 -14.72
C GLY A 207 -24.54 8.51 -13.73
N LEU A 208 -24.06 8.59 -12.47
CA LEU A 208 -24.63 9.50 -11.46
C LEU A 208 -24.26 10.95 -11.73
N MET A 209 -23.03 11.19 -12.21
CA MET A 209 -22.58 12.52 -12.64
C MET A 209 -23.54 13.10 -13.69
N ASP A 210 -23.85 12.33 -14.74
CA ASP A 210 -24.75 12.78 -15.80
C ASP A 210 -26.17 13.04 -15.30
N GLN A 211 -26.70 12.18 -14.43
CA GLN A 211 -28.02 12.36 -13.81
C GLN A 211 -28.08 13.64 -12.95
N ALA A 212 -27.07 13.88 -12.12
CA ALA A 212 -26.99 15.05 -11.26
C ALA A 212 -26.80 16.35 -12.07
N ARG A 213 -26.00 16.32 -13.15
CA ARG A 213 -25.87 17.45 -14.10
C ARG A 213 -27.20 17.78 -14.78
N GLN A 214 -27.93 16.76 -15.23
CA GLN A 214 -29.25 16.94 -15.85
C GLN A 214 -30.25 17.60 -14.89
N LEU A 215 -30.26 17.18 -13.62
CA LEU A 215 -31.08 17.81 -12.58
C LEU A 215 -30.67 19.27 -12.37
N ALA A 216 -29.38 19.56 -12.23
CA ALA A 216 -28.87 20.92 -12.04
C ALA A 216 -29.21 21.85 -13.23
N TRP A 217 -29.21 21.32 -14.46
CA TRP A 217 -29.60 22.07 -15.65
C TRP A 217 -31.09 22.33 -15.74
N ARG A 218 -31.93 21.39 -15.28
CA ARG A 218 -33.38 21.57 -15.26
C ARG A 218 -33.82 22.66 -14.29
N ILE A 219 -33.02 22.94 -13.26
CA ILE A 219 -33.31 23.97 -12.26
C ILE A 219 -32.58 25.26 -12.66
N ASP A 220 -33.30 26.16 -13.32
CA ASP A 220 -32.83 27.49 -13.69
C ASP A 220 -33.65 28.61 -13.03
N ALA A 221 -33.24 29.85 -13.27
CA ALA A 221 -33.91 31.03 -12.70
C ALA A 221 -35.34 31.25 -13.24
N THR A 222 -35.73 30.56 -14.31
CA THR A 222 -37.05 30.66 -14.95
C THR A 222 -37.95 29.47 -14.65
N THR A 223 -37.42 28.49 -13.92
CA THR A 223 -38.12 27.25 -13.61
C THR A 223 -39.20 27.51 -12.56
N ASP A 224 -40.46 27.31 -12.94
CA ASP A 224 -41.58 27.37 -12.01
C ASP A 224 -41.61 26.11 -11.14
N LEU A 225 -40.99 26.22 -9.95
CA LEU A 225 -40.93 25.16 -8.95
C LEU A 225 -42.22 25.01 -8.15
N GLU A 226 -43.19 25.93 -8.26
CA GLU A 226 -44.49 25.78 -7.62
C GLU A 226 -45.45 24.98 -8.52
N HIS A 227 -45.18 24.95 -9.83
CA HIS A 227 -45.94 24.15 -10.78
C HIS A 227 -45.87 22.64 -10.44
N PRO A 228 -47.01 21.96 -10.22
CA PRO A 228 -47.04 20.56 -9.78
C PRO A 228 -46.28 19.60 -10.69
N ALA A 229 -46.33 19.82 -12.02
CA ALA A 229 -45.61 18.96 -12.97
C ALA A 229 -44.08 19.12 -12.87
N THR A 230 -43.58 20.32 -12.59
CA THR A 230 -42.15 20.59 -12.42
C THR A 230 -41.65 19.92 -11.14
N ARG A 231 -42.40 20.06 -10.04
CA ARG A 231 -42.08 19.39 -8.76
C ARG A 231 -42.03 17.87 -8.92
N ALA A 232 -43.02 17.28 -9.59
CA ALA A 232 -43.04 15.84 -9.84
C ALA A 232 -41.84 15.37 -10.68
N ALA A 233 -41.43 16.15 -11.68
CA ALA A 233 -40.27 15.84 -12.50
C ALA A 233 -38.95 15.90 -11.71
N ILE A 234 -38.79 16.89 -10.83
CA ILE A 234 -37.63 17.02 -9.95
C ILE A 234 -37.60 15.88 -8.92
N GLU A 235 -38.73 15.54 -8.30
CA GLU A 235 -38.80 14.43 -7.33
C GLU A 235 -38.46 13.08 -7.99
N ASN A 236 -38.85 12.88 -9.25
CA ASN A 236 -38.47 11.69 -10.00
C ASN A 236 -36.95 11.65 -10.25
N ASP A 237 -36.32 12.77 -10.62
CA ASP A 237 -34.86 12.82 -10.78
C ASP A 237 -34.14 12.53 -9.46
N LEU A 238 -34.58 13.13 -8.34
CA LEU A 238 -34.04 12.85 -7.00
C LEU A 238 -34.15 11.37 -6.63
N THR A 239 -35.27 10.73 -6.99
CA THR A 239 -35.50 9.30 -6.77
C THR A 239 -34.54 8.44 -7.60
N ARG A 240 -34.33 8.78 -8.89
CA ARG A 240 -33.38 8.05 -9.75
C ARG A 240 -31.94 8.17 -9.27
N ILE A 241 -31.53 9.34 -8.77
CA ILE A 241 -30.21 9.52 -8.17
C ILE A 241 -30.12 8.67 -6.88
N SER A 242 -31.16 8.68 -6.04
CA SER A 242 -31.21 7.85 -4.82
C SER A 242 -31.07 6.36 -5.12
N GLU A 243 -31.77 5.86 -6.15
CA GLU A 243 -31.69 4.46 -6.60
C GLU A 243 -30.29 4.14 -7.14
N GLY A 244 -29.69 5.04 -7.92
CA GLY A 244 -28.33 4.87 -8.43
C GLY A 244 -27.28 4.81 -7.32
N VAL A 245 -27.47 5.58 -6.24
CA VAL A 245 -26.61 5.55 -5.04
C VAL A 245 -26.75 4.23 -4.27
N ALA A 246 -27.97 3.71 -4.13
CA ALA A 246 -28.20 2.43 -3.44
C ALA A 246 -27.53 1.22 -4.13
N VAL A 247 -27.26 1.31 -5.43
CA VAL A 247 -26.51 0.27 -6.16
C VAL A 247 -25.02 0.26 -5.80
N ILE A 248 -24.46 1.40 -5.37
CA ILE A 248 -23.04 1.55 -5.04
C ILE A 248 -22.72 1.03 -3.66
N ASP A 249 -23.63 1.24 -2.71
CA ASP A 249 -23.54 0.69 -1.35
C ASP A 249 -24.79 -0.16 -1.07
N PRO A 250 -24.79 -1.44 -1.47
CA PRO A 250 -25.88 -2.36 -1.13
C PRO A 250 -25.73 -2.77 0.34
N LEU A 251 -26.11 -1.88 1.25
CA LEU A 251 -26.41 -2.23 2.64
C LEU A 251 -27.82 -2.83 2.76
#